data_AF-A0A268QZ67-F1
#
_entry.id   AF-A0A268QZ67-F1
#
_cell.length_a   1.000
_cell.length_b   1.000
_cell.length_c   1.000
_cell.angle_alpha   90.00
_cell.angle_beta   90.00
_cell.angle_gamma   90.00
#
_symmetry.space_group_name_H-M   'P 1'
#
loop_
_entity.id
_entity.type
_entity.pdbx_description
1 polymer ?
#
loop_
_entity_poly.entity_id
_entity_poly.type
_entity_poly.pdbx_seq_one_letter_code
_entity_poly.pdbx_strand_id
1 'polypeptide(L)' 'PSGASTGEHEAVELRDGDKSRYLGKGVQKAVDNVNNLIADAVIGLDVTDQVGIDRTMIALDGTENKGKLGANAILGVSM' A
#
# COMPACT_ATOMS: atom_id res chain seq x y z
N PRO A 1 -2.34 8.92 5.02
CA PRO A 1 -2.04 9.48 6.37
C PRO A 1 -1.63 8.35 7.33
N SER A 2 -1.03 8.65 8.50
CA SER A 2 -0.59 7.63 9.48
C SER A 2 -1.13 7.96 10.88
N GLY A 3 -1.65 6.95 11.58
CA GLY A 3 -2.22 7.08 12.92
C GLY A 3 -1.19 6.82 14.02
N ALA A 4 -1.30 7.51 15.16
CA ALA A 4 -0.46 7.27 16.33
C ALA A 4 -0.98 6.13 17.24
N SER A 5 -2.27 5.78 17.13
CA SER A 5 -2.95 4.73 17.88
C SER A 5 -3.61 3.79 16.88
N THR A 6 -2.85 2.84 16.33
CA THR A 6 -3.36 1.88 15.35
C THR A 6 -4.20 0.81 16.06
N GLY A 7 -5.47 0.69 15.70
CA GLY A 7 -6.31 -0.41 16.13
C GLY A 7 -5.78 -1.78 15.65
N GLU A 8 -5.99 -2.82 16.44
CA GLU A 8 -5.50 -4.19 16.14
C GLU A 8 -6.07 -4.81 14.85
N HIS A 9 -7.18 -4.25 14.35
CA HIS A 9 -7.85 -4.67 13.12
C HIS A 9 -7.68 -3.68 11.96
N GLU A 10 -6.82 -2.67 12.10
CA GLU A 10 -6.53 -1.74 10.99
C GLU A 10 -5.78 -2.45 9.86
N ALA A 11 -5.96 -1.95 8.64
CA ALA A 11 -5.15 -2.38 7.51
C ALA A 11 -3.68 -1.99 7.75
N VAL A 12 -2.76 -2.82 7.28
CA VAL A 12 -1.35 -2.74 7.66
C VAL A 12 -0.66 -1.55 7.01
N GLU A 13 -0.16 -0.63 7.82
CA GLU A 13 0.80 0.36 7.36
C GLU A 13 2.19 -0.28 7.26
N LEU A 14 2.69 -0.46 6.03
CA LEU A 14 3.98 -1.11 5.80
C LEU A 14 5.14 -0.14 6.06
N ARG A 15 5.97 -0.50 7.04
CA ARG A 15 7.20 0.21 7.44
C ARG A 15 8.44 -0.63 7.15
N ASP A 16 9.57 0.04 6.91
CA ASP A 16 10.84 -0.60 6.55
C ASP A 16 11.42 -1.41 7.72
N GLY A 17 11.25 -0.93 8.95
CA GLY A 17 11.82 -1.53 10.17
C GLY A 17 13.33 -1.26 10.36
N ASP A 18 13.96 -0.55 9.42
CA ASP A 18 15.37 -0.17 9.48
C ASP A 18 15.61 0.94 10.52
N LYS A 19 16.14 0.56 11.69
CA LYS A 19 16.40 1.49 12.80
C LYS A 19 17.40 2.60 12.45
N SER A 20 18.25 2.39 11.43
CA SER A 20 19.21 3.41 10.98
C SER A 20 18.55 4.55 10.21
N ARG A 21 17.34 4.34 9.69
CA ARG A 21 16.57 5.32 8.91
C ARG A 21 15.25 5.63 9.58
N TYR A 22 15.06 6.91 9.93
CA TYR A 22 13.81 7.39 10.54
C TYR A 22 13.34 6.55 11.74
N LEU A 23 14.27 5.98 12.51
CA LEU A 23 13.97 5.10 13.67
C LEU A 23 13.10 3.88 13.29
N GLY A 24 13.27 3.32 12.09
CA GLY A 24 12.48 2.19 11.59
C GLY A 24 11.19 2.57 10.87
N LYS A 25 10.87 3.88 10.81
CA LYS A 25 9.60 4.38 10.24
C LYS A 25 9.67 4.72 8.75
N GLY A 26 10.77 4.39 8.07
CA GLY A 26 10.85 4.47 6.61
C GLY A 26 9.72 3.67 5.94
N VAL A 27 9.40 4.03 4.70
CA VAL A 27 8.33 3.41 3.89
C VAL A 27 8.83 3.03 2.50
N GLN A 28 10.13 2.84 2.32
CA GLN A 28 10.73 2.53 1.03
C GLN A 28 10.12 1.26 0.42
N LYS A 29 9.86 0.22 1.23
CA LYS A 29 9.17 -0.99 0.76
C LYS A 29 7.80 -0.71 0.17
N ALA A 30 7.01 0.17 0.79
CA ALA A 30 5.70 0.55 0.28
C ALA A 30 5.82 1.34 -1.02
N VAL A 31 6.79 2.26 -1.12
CA VAL A 31 7.10 3.01 -2.35
C VAL A 31 7.53 2.07 -3.48
N ASP A 32 8.38 1.09 -3.18
CA ASP A 32 8.86 0.12 -4.15
C ASP A 32 7.72 -0.79 -4.64
N ASN A 33 6.78 -1.14 -3.77
CA ASN A 33 5.56 -1.85 -4.15
C ASN A 33 4.70 -1.03 -5.11
N VAL A 34 4.57 0.28 -4.90
CA VAL A 34 3.86 1.17 -5.83
C VAL A 34 4.55 1.17 -7.20
N ASN A 35 5.85 1.44 -7.22
CA ASN A 35 6.60 1.66 -8.45
C ASN A 35 6.76 0.41 -9.31
N ASN A 36 6.83 -0.78 -8.70
CA ASN A 36 7.18 -2.00 -9.43
C ASN A 36 6.05 -3.04 -9.50
N LEU A 37 5.16 -3.12 -8.51
CA LEU A 37 4.11 -4.15 -8.49
C LEU A 37 2.74 -3.55 -8.86
N ILE A 38 2.38 -2.44 -8.22
CA ILE A 38 1.08 -1.79 -8.46
C ILE A 38 1.08 -1.10 -9.82
N ALA A 39 2.17 -0.41 -10.19
CA ALA A 39 2.31 0.23 -11.49
C ALA A 39 2.05 -0.76 -12.64
N ASP A 40 2.69 -1.94 -12.60
CA ASP A 40 2.53 -2.99 -13.61
C ASP A 40 1.08 -3.50 -13.73
N ALA A 41 0.30 -3.45 -12.64
CA ALA A 41 -1.08 -3.92 -12.62
C ALA A 41 -2.13 -2.85 -12.96
N VAL A 42 -1.82 -1.56 -12.74
CA VAL A 42 -2.79 -0.45 -12.83
C VAL A 42 -2.57 0.42 -14.07
N ILE A 43 -1.35 0.51 -14.60
CA ILE A 43 -1.08 1.31 -15.81
C ILE A 43 -1.90 0.75 -16.98
N GLY A 44 -2.65 1.65 -17.63
CA GLY A 44 -3.53 1.32 -18.75
C GLY A 44 -4.99 1.07 -18.35
N LEU A 45 -5.32 1.03 -17.06
CA LEU A 45 -6.70 1.05 -16.60
C LEU A 45 -7.32 2.44 -16.77
N ASP A 46 -8.63 2.50 -16.97
CA ASP A 46 -9.38 3.75 -17.01
C ASP A 46 -9.40 4.38 -15.61
N VAL A 47 -8.88 5.60 -15.48
CA VAL A 47 -8.83 6.34 -14.22
C VAL A 47 -10.22 6.63 -13.63
N THR A 48 -11.27 6.60 -14.46
CA THR A 48 -12.65 6.80 -14.00
C THR A 48 -13.26 5.53 -13.39
N ASP A 49 -12.66 4.36 -13.61
CA ASP A 49 -13.06 3.09 -12.98
C ASP A 49 -12.33 2.88 -11.64
N GLN A 50 -12.65 3.75 -10.67
CA GLN A 50 -12.10 3.68 -9.32
C GLN A 50 -12.27 2.28 -8.68
N VAL A 51 -13.46 1.69 -8.85
CA VAL A 51 -13.78 0.38 -8.27
C VAL A 51 -12.93 -0.73 -8.90
N GLY A 52 -12.70 -0.66 -10.22
CA GLY A 52 -11.82 -1.59 -10.93
C GLY A 52 -10.37 -1.47 -10.48
N ILE A 53 -9.85 -0.25 -10.33
CA ILE A 53 -8.49 0.01 -9.84
C ILE A 53 -8.31 -0.54 -8.41
N ASP A 54 -9.23 -0.20 -7.50
CA ASP A 54 -9.17 -0.66 -6.11
C ASP A 54 -9.25 -2.18 -6.00
N ARG A 55 -10.16 -2.82 -6.75
CA ARG A 55 -10.27 -4.29 -6.77
C ARG A 55 -9.02 -4.96 -7.31
N THR A 56 -8.40 -4.38 -8.34
CA THR A 56 -7.14 -4.88 -8.91
C THR A 56 -6.03 -4.88 -7.86
N MET A 57 -5.87 -3.78 -7.13
CA MET A 57 -4.86 -3.68 -6.07
C MET A 57 -5.14 -4.59 -4.87
N ILE A 58 -6.42 -4.73 -4.46
CA ILE A 58 -6.82 -5.65 -3.38
C ILE A 58 -6.52 -7.10 -3.77
N ALA A 59 -6.84 -7.48 -5.01
CA ALA A 59 -6.56 -8.82 -5.52
C ALA A 59 -5.05 -9.09 -5.65
N LEU A 60 -4.28 -8.08 -6.10
CA LEU A 60 -2.81 -8.17 -6.22
C LEU A 60 -2.12 -8.37 -4.87
N ASP A 61 -2.61 -7.70 -3.83
CA ASP A 61 -2.13 -7.88 -2.46
C ASP A 61 -2.46 -9.28 -1.93
N GLY A 62 -3.72 -9.70 -2.09
CA GLY A 62 -4.17 -11.05 -1.73
C GLY A 62 -4.27 -11.34 -0.22
N THR A 63 -4.08 -10.34 0.64
CA THR A 63 -4.27 -10.48 2.09
C THR A 63 -5.48 -9.66 2.56
N GLU A 64 -6.19 -10.15 3.60
CA GLU A 64 -7.38 -9.47 4.12
C GLU A 64 -7.08 -8.05 4.63
N ASN A 65 -5.89 -7.85 5.21
CA ASN A 65 -5.48 -6.61 5.85
C ASN A 65 -4.48 -5.78 5.03
N LYS A 66 -4.28 -6.08 3.75
CA LYS A 66 -3.36 -5.33 2.86
C LYS A 66 -1.89 -5.38 3.33
N GLY A 67 -1.51 -6.46 4.01
CA GLY A 67 -0.20 -6.63 4.64
C GLY A 67 0.95 -6.92 3.69
N LYS A 68 0.68 -7.37 2.46
CA LYS A 68 1.73 -7.72 1.51
C LYS A 68 2.29 -6.49 0.80
N LEU A 69 1.41 -5.65 0.26
CA LEU A 69 1.78 -4.42 -0.43
C LEU A 69 1.85 -3.22 0.52
N GLY A 70 1.09 -3.26 1.62
CA GLY A 70 0.90 -2.16 2.53
C GLY A 70 -0.34 -1.33 2.16
N ALA A 71 -1.22 -1.11 3.13
CA ALA A 71 -2.40 -0.27 2.97
C ALA A 71 -2.03 1.17 2.58
N ASN A 72 -0.90 1.67 3.04
CA ASN A 72 -0.33 2.98 2.66
C ASN A 72 0.11 3.03 1.19
N ALA A 73 0.56 1.92 0.60
CA ALA A 73 0.86 1.84 -0.83
C ALA A 73 -0.42 1.87 -1.66
N ILE A 74 -1.39 1.00 -1.32
CA ILE A 74 -2.67 0.88 -2.03
C ILE A 74 -3.46 2.19 -1.95
N LEU A 75 -3.60 2.77 -0.75
CA LEU A 75 -4.32 4.03 -0.57
C LEU A 75 -3.65 5.19 -1.31
N GLY A 76 -2.33 5.19 -1.42
CA GLY A 76 -1.59 6.23 -2.14
C GLY A 76 -1.93 6.30 -3.64
N VAL A 77 -2.24 5.15 -4.25
CA VAL A 77 -2.64 5.06 -5.68
C VAL A 77 -4.15 5.23 -5.86
N SER A 78 -4.95 4.86 -4.85
CA SER A 78 -6.41 4.94 -4.86
C SER A 78 -6.97 6.37 -4.78
N MET A 79 -6.23 7.32 -4.20
CA MET A 79 -6.70 8.70 -3.95
C MET A 79 -6.57 9.67 -5.13
#